data_AF-A0A8B6GJZ7-F1
#
_entry.id   AF-A0A8B6GJZ7-F1
#
_cell.length_a   1.000
_cell.length_b   1.000
_cell.length_c   1.000
_cell.angle_alpha   90.00
_cell.angle_beta   90.00
_cell.angle_gamma   90.00
#
_symmetry.space_group_name_H-M   'P 1'
#
loop_
_entity.id
_entity.type
_entity.pdbx_description
1 polymer ?
#
loop_
_entity_poly.entity_id
_entity_poly.type
_entity_poly.pdbx_seq_one_letter_code
_entity_poly.pdbx_strand_id
1 'polypeptide(L)'
;MYTENMAEDERGHIRNAFFISNTEDDNSVFHKIRQDILKLARSMRTWNKDYPLKFIQLEKLLQKKKKELPIITLQELKHISTGPTHPLKDEELMLYLKYHHEIKDLVYFEDLPDYIILDTQWLSDAFKCIVTAKKFRNVSIKNQKRWEEFHCKGKLHREVIEEMFKKEQNILYKHKDHILKVLEKFDIIIRPTISNTDVPGEKQCYYVPCMIKAEPEYDIYQLFNVTENTCQKSTWLCFKFKFLPPYLMNHLIAALCREYEVAEVATTEQKRQIALFRGSAVFELQKTTKLRKLLVMKGLNIIQIQVLQFWKQIERGLYNYIANFVTEEIIKIIDTRFKMSNVKFEKKWECSLTKPESVTGSNEFSEEQIEIYYCDICRTTHTFTDEWSDPQRQKLSLPQMPFEDVPETDPKTETTRKSQTFSTKVHLNFQSGMEGFSSVSEGPNRTGSSTGFTKEEFNFAKMGMIVLNVLANALYDLLKQDKPNICARSDCDITYLYSEHRKLNKHVPSNSNHRRCPPGPWGGSWQDKQVTDIAIGDDIERIRLTRNELQHSRTFRLDDKRFNDLCNIVTDLLKRFDQYSKPARLYIDHLSEILAKTISEEEVKIVHQRIENEIKSALAIEVEIEHQVHV
;
A
#
# COMPACT_ATOMS: atom_id res chain seq x y z
N MET A 1 -28.57 11.65 7.74
CA MET A 1 -28.45 10.18 7.72
C MET A 1 -27.01 9.67 7.52
N TYR A 2 -26.13 10.35 6.76
CA TYR A 2 -24.73 9.91 6.59
C TYR A 2 -23.82 10.06 7.83
N THR A 3 -24.25 10.78 8.87
CA THR A 3 -23.48 10.92 10.13
C THR A 3 -23.81 9.86 11.18
N GLU A 4 -24.83 9.03 10.97
CA GLU A 4 -25.29 8.06 11.97
C GLU A 4 -24.57 6.71 11.88
N ASN A 5 -23.91 6.41 10.75
CA ASN A 5 -23.22 5.13 10.51
C ASN A 5 -21.69 5.21 10.53
N MET A 6 -21.10 6.37 10.88
CA MET A 6 -19.67 6.42 11.21
C MET A 6 -19.48 5.85 12.62
N ALA A 7 -18.57 4.88 12.76
CA ALA A 7 -18.17 4.34 14.06
C ALA A 7 -17.86 5.49 15.03
N GLU A 8 -18.26 5.38 16.30
CA GLU A 8 -18.01 6.41 17.32
C GLU A 8 -16.54 6.87 17.35
N ASP A 9 -15.61 6.00 16.96
CA ASP A 9 -14.16 6.25 16.91
C ASP A 9 -13.70 7.23 15.80
N GLU A 10 -14.42 7.39 14.69
CA GLU A 10 -14.04 8.33 13.61
C GLU A 10 -14.54 9.77 13.87
N ARG A 11 -15.57 9.91 14.72
CA ARG A 11 -16.17 11.21 15.07
C ARG A 11 -15.22 12.11 15.88
N GLY A 12 -14.20 11.54 16.51
CA GLY A 12 -13.22 12.29 17.31
C GLY A 12 -12.27 13.19 16.48
N HIS A 13 -12.16 12.95 15.17
CA HIS A 13 -11.27 13.72 14.28
C HIS A 13 -12.02 14.64 13.31
N ILE A 14 -13.34 14.45 13.15
CA ILE A 14 -14.19 15.26 12.28
C ILE A 14 -14.87 16.34 13.12
N ARG A 15 -14.53 17.61 12.86
CA ARG A 15 -15.14 18.73 13.59
C ARG A 15 -16.59 18.98 13.18
N ASN A 16 -16.85 19.03 11.87
CA ASN A 16 -18.17 19.27 11.27
C ASN A 16 -18.22 18.58 9.90
N ALA A 17 -19.42 18.16 9.48
CA ALA A 17 -19.71 17.64 8.16
C ALA A 17 -20.73 18.54 7.45
N PHE A 18 -20.49 18.86 6.18
CA PHE A 18 -21.37 19.69 5.36
C PHE A 18 -21.80 18.88 4.13
N PHE A 19 -23.11 18.82 3.87
CA PHE A 19 -23.66 18.18 2.69
C PHE A 19 -23.85 19.23 1.61
N ILE A 20 -23.16 19.05 0.49
CA ILE A 20 -23.21 19.98 -0.66
C ILE A 20 -23.92 19.26 -1.79
N SER A 21 -25.03 19.81 -2.26
CA SER A 21 -25.73 19.34 -3.45
C SER A 21 -25.44 20.28 -4.62
N ASN A 22 -25.11 19.71 -5.78
CA ASN A 22 -25.00 20.46 -7.04
C ASN A 22 -26.34 20.61 -7.77
N THR A 23 -27.44 20.09 -7.19
CA THR A 23 -28.79 20.19 -7.76
C THR A 23 -29.65 21.25 -7.08
N GLU A 24 -29.16 21.85 -5.99
CA GLU A 24 -29.85 22.87 -5.23
C GLU A 24 -29.21 24.25 -5.49
N ASP A 25 -30.01 25.23 -5.90
CA ASP A 25 -29.56 26.62 -6.11
C ASP A 25 -29.39 27.41 -4.78
N ASP A 26 -29.53 26.74 -3.62
CA ASP A 26 -29.39 27.37 -2.30
C ASP A 26 -27.93 27.43 -1.83
N ASN A 27 -27.40 28.64 -1.68
CA ASN A 27 -26.06 28.89 -1.17
C ASN A 27 -25.96 28.88 0.37
N SER A 28 -27.03 28.52 1.10
CA SER A 28 -27.06 28.53 2.57
C SER A 28 -25.98 27.63 3.20
N VAL A 29 -25.65 26.51 2.57
CA VAL A 29 -24.59 25.61 3.03
C VAL A 29 -23.22 26.31 2.98
N PHE A 30 -22.91 27.03 1.89
CA PHE A 30 -21.67 27.79 1.80
C PHE A 30 -21.61 28.92 2.83
N HIS A 31 -22.74 29.53 3.17
CA HIS A 31 -22.80 30.50 4.26
C HIS A 31 -22.47 29.85 5.62
N LYS A 32 -23.01 28.66 5.90
CA LYS A 32 -22.67 27.87 7.11
C LYS A 32 -21.18 27.53 7.15
N ILE A 33 -20.61 27.07 6.03
CA ILE A 33 -19.17 26.79 5.90
C ILE A 33 -18.35 28.05 6.22
N ARG A 34 -18.67 29.20 5.63
CA ARG A 34 -17.97 30.48 5.91
C ARG A 34 -18.04 30.86 7.38
N GLN A 35 -19.22 30.73 8.00
CA GLN A 35 -19.39 31.02 9.42
C GLN A 35 -18.55 30.10 10.30
N ASP A 36 -18.48 28.82 9.98
CA ASP A 36 -17.68 27.86 10.75
C ASP A 36 -16.17 28.08 10.56
N ILE A 37 -15.73 28.44 9.35
CA ILE A 37 -14.34 28.88 9.13
C ILE A 37 -14.02 30.11 9.99
N LEU A 38 -14.92 31.09 10.07
CA LEU A 38 -14.72 32.28 10.93
C LEU A 38 -14.69 31.94 12.42
N LYS A 39 -15.57 31.05 12.90
CA LYS A 39 -15.52 30.55 14.29
C LYS A 39 -14.20 29.83 14.56
N LEU A 40 -13.76 28.99 13.64
CA LEU A 40 -12.51 28.26 13.75
C LEU A 40 -11.30 29.21 13.78
N ALA A 41 -11.24 30.18 12.88
CA ALA A 41 -10.18 31.18 12.83
C ALA A 41 -10.09 31.95 14.16
N ARG A 42 -11.23 32.31 14.77
CA ARG A 42 -11.28 32.96 16.09
C ARG A 42 -10.78 32.09 17.24
N SER A 43 -10.82 30.77 17.09
CA SER A 43 -10.28 29.82 18.09
C SER A 43 -8.77 29.59 17.98
N MET A 44 -8.13 30.07 16.90
CA MET A 44 -6.69 29.92 16.72
C MET A 44 -5.93 30.71 17.78
N ARG A 45 -4.84 30.15 18.31
CA ARG A 45 -4.03 30.77 19.37
C ARG A 45 -3.45 32.13 18.99
N THR A 46 -3.30 32.38 17.70
CA THR A 46 -2.77 33.62 17.11
C THR A 46 -3.85 34.70 16.91
N TRP A 47 -5.13 34.36 17.05
CA TRP A 47 -6.22 35.32 16.83
C TRP A 47 -6.26 36.38 17.93
N ASN A 48 -6.47 37.65 17.53
CA ASN A 48 -6.56 38.81 18.44
C ASN A 48 -5.37 38.94 19.41
N LYS A 49 -4.18 38.51 19.00
CA LYS A 49 -2.94 38.71 19.75
C LYS A 49 -2.27 40.00 19.28
N ASP A 50 -1.70 40.74 20.22
CA ASP A 50 -0.91 41.91 19.93
C ASP A 50 0.27 41.53 19.04
N TYR A 51 0.45 42.28 17.95
CA TYR A 51 1.46 42.00 16.94
C TYR A 51 2.31 43.26 16.71
N PRO A 52 3.65 43.20 16.84
CA PRO A 52 4.49 44.40 16.75
C PRO A 52 4.33 45.12 15.41
N LEU A 53 4.04 46.43 15.45
CA LEU A 53 3.88 47.23 14.23
C LEU A 53 5.12 47.20 13.32
N LYS A 54 6.32 47.12 13.92
CA LYS A 54 7.59 46.99 13.17
C LYS A 54 7.63 45.70 12.33
N PHE A 55 7.06 44.61 12.84
CA PHE A 55 7.03 43.35 12.11
C PHE A 55 6.12 43.45 10.87
N ILE A 56 4.95 44.09 11.00
CA ILE A 56 4.03 44.35 9.87
C ILE A 56 4.72 45.12 8.73
N GLN A 57 5.58 46.08 9.08
CA GLN A 57 6.31 46.85 8.08
C GLN A 57 7.34 45.98 7.35
N LEU A 58 8.09 45.15 8.10
CA LEU A 58 9.02 44.21 7.51
C LEU A 58 8.30 43.17 6.64
N GLU A 59 7.16 42.62 7.09
CA GLU A 59 6.32 41.71 6.30
C GLU A 59 5.94 42.33 4.95
N LYS A 60 5.48 43.59 4.93
CA LYS A 60 5.12 44.27 3.67
C LYS A 60 6.31 44.40 2.71
N LEU A 61 7.51 44.65 3.24
CA LEU A 61 8.74 44.70 2.44
C LEU A 61 9.11 43.31 1.91
N LEU A 62 9.03 42.28 2.75
CA LEU A 62 9.32 40.90 2.36
C LEU A 62 8.28 40.34 1.38
N GLN A 63 7.01 40.73 1.46
CA GLN A 63 5.98 40.36 0.49
C GLN A 63 6.25 40.96 -0.89
N LYS A 64 6.81 42.17 -0.97
CA LYS A 64 7.30 42.73 -2.24
C LYS A 64 8.52 41.95 -2.73
N LYS A 65 9.47 41.66 -1.83
CA LYS A 65 10.68 40.93 -2.18
C LYS A 65 10.42 39.50 -2.65
N LYS A 66 9.46 38.82 -2.03
CA LYS A 66 8.97 37.48 -2.37
C LYS A 66 8.53 37.38 -3.83
N LYS A 67 7.95 38.44 -4.39
CA LYS A 67 7.53 38.49 -5.81
C LYS A 67 8.73 38.56 -6.77
N GLU A 68 9.89 39.01 -6.31
CA GLU A 68 11.13 39.05 -7.09
C GLU A 68 11.92 37.75 -6.91
N LEU A 69 12.16 37.34 -5.66
CA LEU A 69 12.91 36.15 -5.30
C LEU A 69 12.22 35.40 -4.14
N PRO A 70 12.05 34.07 -4.25
CA PRO A 70 11.45 33.24 -3.22
C PRO A 70 12.38 32.96 -2.02
N ILE A 71 13.65 33.32 -2.13
CA ILE A 71 14.70 33.06 -1.13
C ILE A 71 15.66 34.26 -1.10
N ILE A 72 16.10 34.64 0.09
CA ILE A 72 17.08 35.71 0.31
C ILE A 72 18.14 35.25 1.33
N THR A 73 19.26 35.97 1.39
CA THR A 73 20.27 35.74 2.42
C THR A 73 19.91 36.43 3.73
N LEU A 74 20.46 35.96 4.84
CA LEU A 74 20.31 36.65 6.13
C LEU A 74 20.89 38.06 6.13
N GLN A 75 21.97 38.28 5.39
CA GLN A 75 22.57 39.61 5.23
C GLN A 75 21.63 40.58 4.50
N GLU A 76 20.98 40.13 3.43
CA GLU A 76 19.97 40.94 2.72
C GLU A 76 18.78 41.26 3.63
N LEU A 77 18.30 40.28 4.41
CA LEU A 77 17.24 40.52 5.39
C LEU A 77 17.66 41.57 6.43
N LYS A 78 18.87 41.46 6.98
CA LYS A 78 19.41 42.46 7.93
C LYS A 78 19.41 43.85 7.31
N HIS A 79 19.89 43.98 6.08
CA HIS A 79 19.88 45.26 5.36
C HIS A 79 18.46 45.83 5.19
N ILE A 80 17.48 45.00 4.77
CA ILE A 80 16.08 45.40 4.66
C ILE A 80 15.51 45.83 6.02
N SER A 81 15.86 45.11 7.08
CA SER A 81 15.37 45.35 8.45
C SER A 81 15.97 46.60 9.11
N THR A 82 17.10 47.10 8.61
CA THR A 82 17.73 48.37 9.06
C THR A 82 17.17 49.62 8.37
N GLY A 83 16.13 49.46 7.54
CA GLY A 83 15.52 50.55 6.79
C GLY A 83 14.98 51.70 7.67
N PRO A 84 14.84 52.91 7.10
CA PRO A 84 14.74 54.17 7.85
C PRO A 84 13.44 54.35 8.64
N THR A 85 12.40 53.56 8.38
CA THR A 85 11.10 53.78 9.00
C THR A 85 11.02 53.18 10.41
N HIS A 86 11.50 51.94 10.64
CA HIS A 86 11.63 51.35 11.98
C HIS A 86 12.66 50.20 11.98
N PRO A 87 13.93 50.45 12.36
CA PRO A 87 14.94 49.39 12.36
C PRO A 87 14.66 48.35 13.46
N LEU A 88 14.89 47.09 13.12
CA LEU A 88 14.85 45.96 14.05
C LEU A 88 16.26 45.69 14.58
N LYS A 89 16.38 45.47 15.89
CA LYS A 89 17.60 44.92 16.48
C LYS A 89 17.76 43.46 16.06
N ASP A 90 18.98 42.94 16.11
CA ASP A 90 19.27 41.54 15.76
C ASP A 90 18.40 40.54 16.57
N GLU A 91 18.22 40.78 17.87
CA GLU A 91 17.34 39.95 18.72
C GLU A 91 15.86 39.99 18.27
N GLU A 92 15.35 41.17 17.92
CA GLU A 92 13.98 41.35 17.42
C GLU A 92 13.82 40.65 16.05
N LEU A 93 14.84 40.68 15.20
CA LEU A 93 14.85 40.02 13.90
C LEU A 93 14.88 38.49 14.02
N MET A 94 15.65 37.96 14.97
CA MET A 94 15.66 36.51 15.26
C MET A 94 14.31 36.05 15.81
N LEU A 95 13.68 36.85 16.68
CA LEU A 95 12.33 36.59 17.16
C LEU A 95 11.30 36.60 16.02
N TYR A 96 11.41 37.57 15.09
CA TYR A 96 10.60 37.64 13.89
C TYR A 96 10.72 36.35 13.05
N LEU A 97 11.95 35.94 12.74
CA LEU A 97 12.22 34.73 11.95
C LEU A 97 11.66 33.47 12.61
N LYS A 98 11.88 33.32 13.92
CA LYS A 98 11.35 32.18 14.68
C LYS A 98 9.82 32.14 14.65
N TYR A 99 9.18 33.29 14.91
CA TYR A 99 7.73 33.40 14.87
C TYR A 99 7.16 33.03 13.49
N HIS A 100 7.69 33.63 12.41
CA HIS A 100 7.20 33.36 11.05
C HIS A 100 7.48 31.93 10.57
N HIS A 101 8.57 31.32 11.03
CA HIS A 101 8.85 29.90 10.80
C HIS A 101 7.86 28.98 11.54
N GLU A 102 7.46 29.32 12.76
CA GLU A 102 6.50 28.55 13.54
C GLU A 102 5.10 28.57 12.91
N ILE A 103 4.66 29.72 12.41
CA ILE A 103 3.36 29.86 11.72
C ILE A 103 3.41 29.45 10.24
N LYS A 104 4.56 28.99 9.74
CA LYS A 104 4.78 28.47 8.37
C LYS A 104 4.58 29.50 7.25
N ASP A 105 4.83 30.77 7.53
CA ASP A 105 4.80 31.84 6.53
C ASP A 105 6.13 31.94 5.76
N LEU A 106 7.24 31.62 6.43
CA LEU A 106 8.58 31.46 5.83
C LEU A 106 9.29 30.23 6.41
N VAL A 107 10.43 29.86 5.83
CA VAL A 107 11.31 28.82 6.41
C VAL A 107 12.68 29.39 6.74
N TYR A 108 13.08 29.23 7.99
CA TYR A 108 14.38 29.61 8.53
C TYR A 108 14.79 28.59 9.59
N PHE A 109 16.05 28.18 9.57
CA PHE A 109 16.65 27.37 10.62
C PHE A 109 17.88 28.10 11.14
N GLU A 110 17.96 28.27 12.45
CA GLU A 110 19.05 29.00 13.10
C GLU A 110 20.42 28.33 12.85
N ASP A 111 20.44 27.00 12.73
CA ASP A 111 21.64 26.23 12.41
C ASP A 111 21.90 26.10 10.89
N LEU A 112 21.05 26.70 10.05
CA LEU A 112 21.26 26.90 8.61
C LEU A 112 21.05 28.38 8.23
N PRO A 113 21.80 29.32 8.85
CA PRO A 113 21.44 30.73 8.87
C PRO A 113 21.62 31.45 7.54
N ASP A 114 22.29 30.84 6.56
CA ASP A 114 22.71 31.50 5.32
C ASP A 114 21.54 32.06 4.51
N TYR A 115 20.42 31.35 4.49
CA TYR A 115 19.26 31.69 3.66
C TYR A 115 17.94 31.63 4.44
N ILE A 116 17.02 32.48 4.01
CA ILE A 116 15.62 32.50 4.44
C ILE A 116 14.76 32.26 3.21
N ILE A 117 13.92 31.23 3.27
CA ILE A 117 12.96 30.94 2.22
C ILE A 117 11.68 31.72 2.51
N LEU A 118 11.43 32.77 1.73
CA LEU A 118 10.26 33.64 1.85
C LEU A 118 9.00 33.02 1.24
N ASP A 119 9.15 32.12 0.28
CA ASP A 119 8.03 31.44 -0.35
C ASP A 119 7.99 29.95 -0.03
N THR A 120 7.07 29.58 0.85
CA THR A 120 6.83 28.17 1.21
C THR A 120 6.22 27.37 0.06
N GLN A 121 5.51 28.01 -0.88
CA GLN A 121 5.00 27.34 -2.07
C GLN A 121 6.14 26.96 -3.02
N TRP A 122 7.12 27.85 -3.20
CA TRP A 122 8.34 27.55 -3.97
C TRP A 122 9.13 26.37 -3.39
N LEU A 123 9.29 26.30 -2.07
CA LEU A 123 9.88 25.11 -1.42
C LEU A 123 9.01 23.86 -1.62
N SER A 124 7.68 24.01 -1.56
CA SER A 124 6.75 22.92 -1.88
C SER A 124 6.90 22.43 -3.31
N ASP A 125 7.23 23.30 -4.27
CA ASP A 125 7.47 22.88 -5.66
C ASP A 125 8.77 22.08 -5.78
N ALA A 126 9.81 22.42 -5.00
CA ALA A 126 11.00 21.58 -4.85
C ALA A 126 10.65 20.18 -4.30
N PHE A 127 9.75 20.11 -3.31
CA PHE A 127 9.24 18.85 -2.77
C PHE A 127 8.45 18.06 -3.82
N LYS A 128 7.55 18.72 -4.57
CA LYS A 128 6.82 18.11 -5.69
C LYS A 128 7.78 17.62 -6.77
N CYS A 129 8.95 18.23 -6.94
CA CYS A 129 10.02 17.73 -7.79
C CYS A 129 10.73 16.48 -7.25
N ILE A 130 10.43 16.01 -6.04
CA ILE A 130 10.95 14.75 -5.49
C ILE A 130 9.84 13.70 -5.36
N VAL A 131 8.68 14.03 -4.80
CA VAL A 131 7.65 13.02 -4.45
C VAL A 131 6.56 12.74 -5.50
N THR A 132 6.38 13.60 -6.49
CA THR A 132 5.39 13.41 -7.58
C THR A 132 5.72 12.22 -8.50
N ALA A 133 4.66 11.58 -9.04
CA ALA A 133 4.73 10.39 -9.88
C ALA A 133 5.46 10.59 -11.23
N LYS A 134 6.01 9.49 -11.77
CA LYS A 134 6.82 9.43 -13.00
C LYS A 134 6.19 10.06 -14.24
N LYS A 135 4.87 9.98 -14.41
CA LYS A 135 4.17 10.57 -15.56
C LYS A 135 4.30 12.10 -15.65
N PHE A 136 4.70 12.74 -14.55
CA PHE A 136 4.90 14.19 -14.49
C PHE A 136 6.38 14.58 -14.54
N ARG A 137 7.30 13.62 -14.70
CA ARG A 137 8.74 13.89 -14.76
C ARG A 137 9.41 13.18 -15.93
N ASN A 138 9.64 13.93 -17.00
CA ASN A 138 10.55 13.52 -18.08
C ASN A 138 11.98 13.64 -17.58
N VAL A 139 12.66 12.53 -17.26
CA VAL A 139 14.10 12.50 -16.94
C VAL A 139 14.89 12.09 -18.19
N SER A 140 16.11 12.59 -18.36
CA SER A 140 16.98 12.33 -19.49
C SER A 140 17.36 10.85 -19.55
N ILE A 141 17.57 10.34 -20.78
CA ILE A 141 17.99 8.95 -21.02
C ILE A 141 19.25 8.60 -20.20
N LYS A 142 20.19 9.56 -20.06
CA LYS A 142 21.42 9.41 -19.27
C LYS A 142 21.16 9.07 -17.79
N ASN A 143 20.09 9.59 -17.22
CA ASN A 143 19.74 9.41 -15.80
C ASN A 143 18.59 8.41 -15.59
N GLN A 144 18.10 7.76 -16.64
CA GLN A 144 16.96 6.83 -16.59
C GLN A 144 17.14 5.72 -15.54
N LYS A 145 18.31 5.08 -15.49
CA LYS A 145 18.61 4.03 -14.50
C LYS A 145 18.58 4.55 -13.05
N ARG A 146 19.15 5.74 -12.80
CA ARG A 146 19.12 6.38 -11.47
C ARG A 146 17.71 6.78 -11.08
N TRP A 147 16.90 7.18 -12.04
CA TRP A 147 15.48 7.46 -11.83
C TRP A 147 14.68 6.22 -11.47
N GLU A 148 14.97 5.07 -12.11
CA GLU A 148 14.37 3.79 -11.75
C GLU A 148 14.77 3.32 -10.35
N GLU A 149 16.04 3.50 -9.96
CA GLU A 149 16.50 3.25 -8.59
C GLU A 149 15.77 4.14 -7.57
N PHE A 150 15.56 5.42 -7.88
CA PHE A 150 14.78 6.31 -7.04
C PHE A 150 13.32 5.87 -6.94
N HIS A 151 12.68 5.56 -8.07
CA HIS A 151 11.27 5.21 -8.13
C HIS A 151 10.94 3.89 -7.42
N CYS A 152 11.84 2.91 -7.47
CA CYS A 152 11.62 1.60 -6.86
C CYS A 152 12.18 1.53 -5.44
N LYS A 153 13.42 1.98 -5.23
CA LYS A 153 14.16 1.80 -3.97
C LYS A 153 14.22 3.07 -3.11
N GLY A 154 13.60 4.17 -3.56
CA GLY A 154 13.68 5.47 -2.88
C GLY A 154 15.07 6.11 -2.91
N LYS A 155 16.03 5.60 -3.69
CA LYS A 155 17.42 6.08 -3.75
C LYS A 155 17.57 7.24 -4.74
N LEU A 156 17.64 8.46 -4.22
CA LEU A 156 17.72 9.70 -4.97
C LEU A 156 19.17 10.17 -5.17
N HIS A 157 19.66 10.10 -6.40
CA HIS A 157 21.00 10.57 -6.75
C HIS A 157 21.01 12.09 -7.02
N ARG A 158 22.11 12.77 -6.67
CA ARG A 158 22.27 14.22 -6.88
C ARG A 158 22.02 14.65 -8.33
N GLU A 159 22.46 13.89 -9.33
CA GLU A 159 22.27 14.28 -10.74
C GLU A 159 20.81 14.27 -11.17
N VAL A 160 20.01 13.39 -10.56
CA VAL A 160 18.56 13.32 -10.79
C VAL A 160 17.89 14.56 -10.19
N ILE A 161 18.29 14.98 -8.98
CA ILE A 161 17.82 16.21 -8.33
C ILE A 161 18.18 17.43 -9.17
N GLU A 162 19.44 17.54 -9.59
CA GLU A 162 19.92 18.68 -10.36
C GLU A 162 19.17 18.81 -11.69
N GLU A 163 18.89 17.68 -12.34
CA GLU A 163 18.10 17.67 -13.56
C GLU A 163 16.64 18.12 -13.31
N MET A 164 16.01 17.64 -12.24
CA MET A 164 14.64 18.02 -11.88
C MET A 164 14.53 19.49 -11.52
N PHE A 165 15.43 19.98 -10.68
CA PHE A 165 15.42 21.37 -10.24
C PHE A 165 15.70 22.32 -11.40
N LYS A 166 16.64 21.98 -12.30
CA LYS A 166 16.87 22.77 -13.53
C LYS A 166 15.64 22.85 -14.42
N LYS A 167 14.93 21.73 -14.58
CA LYS A 167 13.75 21.64 -15.44
C LYS A 167 12.57 22.42 -14.86
N GLU A 168 12.38 22.35 -13.56
CA GLU A 168 11.31 23.06 -12.88
C GLU A 168 11.58 24.57 -12.89
N GLN A 169 12.64 25.01 -12.19
CA GLN A 169 12.99 26.42 -12.08
C GLN A 169 14.50 26.58 -11.81
N ASN A 170 15.21 27.36 -12.63
CA ASN A 170 16.66 27.53 -12.48
C ASN A 170 17.09 28.02 -11.08
N ILE A 171 16.23 28.77 -10.38
CA ILE A 171 16.50 29.24 -9.01
C ILE A 171 16.53 28.08 -7.99
N LEU A 172 15.75 27.01 -8.20
CA LEU A 172 15.84 25.79 -7.39
C LEU A 172 17.20 25.13 -7.56
N TYR A 173 17.70 25.05 -8.80
CA TYR A 173 19.03 24.50 -9.07
C TYR A 173 20.14 25.36 -8.43
N LYS A 174 20.02 26.69 -8.51
CA LYS A 174 20.98 27.62 -7.91
C LYS A 174 21.09 27.43 -6.38
N HIS A 175 19.96 27.22 -5.70
CA HIS A 175 19.91 27.08 -4.23
C HIS A 175 19.77 25.63 -3.75
N LYS A 176 20.02 24.64 -4.61
CA LYS A 176 19.82 23.20 -4.35
C LYS A 176 20.45 22.73 -3.04
N ASP A 177 21.65 23.20 -2.72
CA ASP A 177 22.41 22.70 -1.58
C ASP A 177 21.78 23.14 -0.25
N HIS A 178 21.23 24.35 -0.20
CA HIS A 178 20.44 24.80 0.95
C HIS A 178 19.08 24.09 1.02
N ILE A 179 18.39 23.94 -0.12
CA ILE A 179 17.11 23.22 -0.20
C ILE A 179 17.26 21.78 0.32
N LEU A 180 18.32 21.06 -0.07
CA LEU A 180 18.55 19.70 0.39
C LEU A 180 18.75 19.62 1.91
N LYS A 181 19.50 20.55 2.50
CA LYS A 181 19.63 20.64 3.97
C LYS A 181 18.28 20.90 4.65
N VAL A 182 17.44 21.75 4.07
CA VAL A 182 16.08 22.01 4.56
C VAL A 182 15.19 20.77 4.44
N LEU A 183 15.29 20.01 3.34
CA LEU A 183 14.55 18.75 3.18
C LEU A 183 15.03 17.66 4.14
N GLU A 184 16.32 17.63 4.47
CA GLU A 184 16.88 16.77 5.53
C GLU A 184 16.32 17.16 6.91
N LYS A 185 16.24 18.46 7.23
CA LYS A 185 15.59 18.95 8.45
C LYS A 185 14.12 18.53 8.53
N PHE A 186 13.44 18.51 7.39
CA PHE A 186 12.07 18.03 7.30
C PHE A 186 11.92 16.51 7.27
N ASP A 187 13.00 15.73 7.35
CA ASP A 187 13.01 14.25 7.23
C ASP A 187 12.39 13.74 5.93
N ILE A 188 12.32 14.59 4.90
CA ILE A 188 11.84 14.19 3.58
C ILE A 188 12.87 13.32 2.90
N ILE A 189 14.14 13.73 3.03
CA ILE A 189 15.28 13.00 2.50
C ILE A 189 16.22 12.64 3.65
N ILE A 190 16.89 11.50 3.52
CA ILE A 190 17.83 10.95 4.49
C ILE A 190 19.17 10.80 3.80
N ARG A 191 20.22 11.25 4.47
CA ARG A 191 21.59 10.95 4.05
C ARG A 191 22.01 9.58 4.61
N PRO A 192 22.53 8.65 3.79
CA PRO A 192 23.06 7.39 4.30
C PRO A 192 24.18 7.62 5.30
N THR A 193 24.21 6.85 6.38
CA THR A 193 25.26 6.90 7.42
C THR A 193 26.44 5.96 7.10
N ILE A 194 26.50 5.39 5.90
CA ILE A 194 27.49 4.34 5.58
C ILE A 194 28.89 4.95 5.35
N SER A 195 29.76 4.63 6.31
CA SER A 195 31.23 4.53 6.31
C SER A 195 32.03 5.26 5.21
N ASN A 196 32.80 6.28 5.64
CA ASN A 196 34.13 6.62 5.12
C ASN A 196 34.36 6.51 3.60
N THR A 197 33.41 6.92 2.78
CA THR A 197 33.69 7.30 1.40
C THR A 197 33.44 8.78 1.18
N ASP A 198 34.10 9.60 2.00
CA ASP A 198 34.73 10.83 1.50
C ASP A 198 35.87 10.47 0.49
N VAL A 199 35.63 9.50 -0.40
CA VAL A 199 36.45 9.29 -1.57
C VAL A 199 36.06 10.43 -2.51
N PRO A 200 36.99 11.33 -2.86
CA PRO A 200 36.70 12.40 -3.81
C PRO A 200 36.26 11.77 -5.13
N GLY A 201 34.95 11.85 -5.44
CA GLY A 201 34.38 11.28 -6.66
C GLY A 201 33.12 10.42 -6.48
N GLU A 202 32.78 9.95 -5.28
CA GLU A 202 31.49 9.28 -5.07
C GLU A 202 30.34 10.32 -5.06
N LYS A 203 29.33 10.06 -5.89
CA LYS A 203 28.20 10.96 -6.11
C LYS A 203 27.26 10.90 -4.92
N GLN A 204 27.03 12.05 -4.29
CA GLN A 204 26.10 12.20 -3.18
C GLN A 204 24.70 11.63 -3.52
N CYS A 205 24.18 10.76 -2.66
CA CYS A 205 22.84 10.19 -2.79
C CYS A 205 22.06 10.29 -1.48
N TYR A 206 20.74 10.26 -1.59
CA TYR A 206 19.79 10.37 -0.49
C TYR A 206 18.77 9.22 -0.58
N TYR A 207 18.15 8.88 0.54
CA TYR A 207 16.96 8.03 0.58
C TYR A 207 15.72 8.88 0.85
N VAL A 208 14.61 8.52 0.20
CA VAL A 208 13.32 9.20 0.37
C VAL A 208 12.31 8.16 0.85
N PRO A 209 12.09 8.01 2.17
CA PRO A 209 11.29 6.92 2.74
C PRO A 209 9.89 6.79 2.12
N CYS A 210 9.22 7.91 1.90
CA CYS A 210 7.87 7.92 1.32
C CYS A 210 7.81 7.46 -0.15
N MET A 211 8.95 7.35 -0.83
CA MET A 211 9.05 6.89 -2.22
C MET A 211 9.51 5.43 -2.34
N ILE A 212 9.80 4.76 -1.23
CA ILE A 212 10.23 3.36 -1.25
C ILE A 212 9.03 2.48 -1.60
N LYS A 213 9.15 1.78 -2.74
CA LYS A 213 8.17 0.80 -3.21
C LYS A 213 8.70 -0.62 -3.17
N ALA A 214 10.01 -0.78 -2.93
CA ALA A 214 10.66 -2.07 -2.85
C ALA A 214 10.02 -2.90 -1.74
N GLU A 215 9.63 -4.12 -2.09
CA GLU A 215 9.24 -5.16 -1.16
C GLU A 215 10.40 -6.16 -1.06
N PRO A 216 10.58 -6.82 0.08
CA PRO A 216 11.65 -7.80 0.22
C PRO A 216 11.34 -9.01 -0.69
N GLU A 217 12.36 -9.49 -1.43
CA GLU A 217 12.20 -10.64 -2.34
C GLU A 217 11.82 -11.94 -1.62
N TYR A 218 12.20 -12.04 -0.35
CA TYR A 218 11.93 -13.14 0.56
C TYR A 218 11.44 -12.58 1.90
N ASP A 219 10.92 -13.45 2.76
CA ASP A 219 10.66 -13.07 4.16
C ASP A 219 11.94 -12.46 4.79
N ILE A 220 11.79 -11.38 5.57
CA ILE A 220 12.93 -10.64 6.12
C ILE A 220 13.86 -11.56 6.94
N TYR A 221 13.33 -12.56 7.63
CA TYR A 221 14.15 -13.53 8.35
C TYR A 221 15.00 -14.38 7.39
N GLN A 222 14.47 -14.74 6.23
CA GLN A 222 15.23 -15.47 5.21
C GLN A 222 16.36 -14.59 4.63
N LEU A 223 16.09 -13.30 4.37
CA LEU A 223 17.10 -12.36 3.87
C LEU A 223 18.34 -12.26 4.77
N PHE A 224 18.16 -12.46 6.08
CA PHE A 224 19.23 -12.40 7.07
C PHE A 224 19.65 -13.77 7.63
N ASN A 225 19.27 -14.88 6.99
CA ASN A 225 19.57 -16.25 7.43
C ASN A 225 19.22 -16.52 8.90
N VAL A 226 18.10 -15.98 9.35
CA VAL A 226 17.61 -16.10 10.72
C VAL A 226 16.95 -17.47 10.90
N THR A 227 17.63 -18.33 11.65
CA THR A 227 17.14 -19.66 12.06
C THR A 227 17.22 -19.78 13.58
N GLU A 228 16.53 -20.77 14.17
CA GLU A 228 16.58 -21.02 15.62
C GLU A 228 18.01 -21.26 16.14
N ASN A 229 18.91 -21.76 15.28
CA ASN A 229 20.29 -22.07 15.64
C ASN A 229 21.27 -20.92 15.37
N THR A 230 20.90 -19.95 14.53
CA THR A 230 21.79 -18.86 14.10
C THR A 230 21.46 -17.53 14.75
N CYS A 231 20.23 -17.34 15.23
CA CYS A 231 19.76 -16.05 15.71
C CYS A 231 18.73 -16.19 16.83
N GLN A 232 18.94 -15.42 17.90
CA GLN A 232 18.01 -15.23 18.99
C GLN A 232 17.17 -13.98 18.72
N LYS A 233 15.84 -14.14 18.81
CA LYS A 233 14.87 -13.07 18.59
C LYS A 233 14.34 -12.59 19.92
N SER A 234 14.38 -11.28 20.14
CA SER A 234 13.60 -10.65 21.20
C SER A 234 12.09 -10.85 20.98
N THR A 235 11.30 -10.67 22.03
CA THR A 235 9.86 -10.44 21.88
C THR A 235 9.61 -9.23 20.99
N TRP A 236 8.47 -9.18 20.31
CA TRP A 236 8.10 -7.98 19.55
C TRP A 236 7.66 -6.89 20.53
N LEU A 237 8.24 -5.70 20.41
CA LEU A 237 7.68 -4.50 21.03
C LEU A 237 6.80 -3.78 20.01
N CYS A 238 5.55 -3.53 20.37
CA CYS A 238 4.52 -3.05 19.49
C CYS A 238 3.94 -1.73 20.00
N PHE A 239 3.81 -0.75 19.10
CA PHE A 239 3.19 0.55 19.34
C PHE A 239 1.85 0.56 18.61
N LYS A 240 0.75 0.32 19.33
CA LYS A 240 -0.58 0.19 18.76
C LYS A 240 -1.33 1.51 18.85
N PHE A 241 -1.77 2.01 17.70
CA PHE A 241 -2.49 3.27 17.56
C PHE A 241 -3.98 2.99 17.31
N LYS A 242 -4.84 3.95 17.69
CA LYS A 242 -6.21 3.98 17.14
C LYS A 242 -6.22 4.34 15.66
N PHE A 243 -5.37 5.29 15.30
CA PHE A 243 -5.08 5.73 13.95
C PHE A 243 -3.58 5.98 13.84
N LEU A 244 -2.89 5.25 12.95
CA LEU A 244 -1.46 5.46 12.69
C LEU A 244 -1.29 6.50 11.56
N PRO A 245 -0.79 7.72 11.85
CA PRO A 245 -0.61 8.73 10.81
C PRO A 245 0.34 8.24 9.71
N PRO A 246 0.00 8.40 8.40
CA PRO A 246 0.78 7.82 7.30
C PRO A 246 2.25 8.23 7.25
N TYR A 247 2.60 9.40 7.78
CA TYR A 247 3.95 9.93 7.80
C TYR A 247 4.82 9.41 8.96
N LEU A 248 4.20 8.90 10.04
CA LEU A 248 4.92 8.61 11.29
C LEU A 248 6.06 7.61 11.09
N MET A 249 5.80 6.55 10.30
CA MET A 249 6.82 5.57 9.94
C MET A 249 7.99 6.18 9.16
N ASN A 250 7.74 7.13 8.25
CA ASN A 250 8.80 7.75 7.44
C ASN A 250 9.74 8.59 8.32
N HIS A 251 9.17 9.35 9.28
CA HIS A 251 9.94 10.12 10.24
C HIS A 251 10.71 9.22 11.22
N LEU A 252 10.10 8.12 11.65
CA LEU A 252 10.78 7.15 12.50
C LEU A 252 11.97 6.50 11.77
N ILE A 253 11.79 6.09 10.51
CA ILE A 253 12.90 5.59 9.67
C ILE A 253 14.00 6.66 9.54
N ALA A 254 13.65 7.93 9.36
CA ALA A 254 14.62 9.02 9.28
C ALA A 254 15.40 9.22 10.59
N ALA A 255 14.74 9.13 11.74
CA ALA A 255 15.39 9.16 13.05
C ALA A 255 16.34 7.97 13.22
N LEU A 256 15.89 6.76 12.89
CA LEU A 256 16.68 5.54 12.99
C LEU A 256 17.88 5.53 12.04
N CYS A 257 17.76 6.06 10.83
CA CYS A 257 18.88 6.20 9.92
C CYS A 257 19.97 7.16 10.44
N ARG A 258 19.61 8.14 11.28
CA ARG A 258 20.60 9.03 11.91
C ARG A 258 21.36 8.35 13.04
N GLU A 259 20.69 7.45 13.75
CA GLU A 259 21.26 6.72 14.89
C GLU A 259 22.05 5.48 14.45
N TYR A 260 21.50 4.71 13.51
CA TYR A 260 21.99 3.40 13.12
C TYR A 260 22.31 3.32 11.62
N GLU A 261 23.26 2.44 11.28
CA GLU A 261 23.51 2.09 9.88
C GLU A 261 22.39 1.21 9.36
N VAL A 262 21.96 1.40 8.12
CA VAL A 262 21.00 0.50 7.48
C VAL A 262 21.70 -0.81 7.14
N ALA A 263 21.08 -1.95 7.48
CA ALA A 263 21.63 -3.26 7.17
C ALA A 263 21.70 -3.50 5.65
N GLU A 264 22.67 -4.30 5.23
CA GLU A 264 22.85 -4.70 3.83
C GLU A 264 22.44 -6.16 3.65
N VAL A 265 21.75 -6.44 2.55
CA VAL A 265 21.34 -7.78 2.13
C VAL A 265 22.07 -8.15 0.85
N ALA A 266 22.62 -9.37 0.80
CA ALA A 266 23.23 -9.92 -0.40
C ALA A 266 22.13 -10.35 -1.37
N THR A 267 22.17 -9.85 -2.61
CA THR A 267 21.28 -10.33 -3.69
C THR A 267 22.00 -11.37 -4.55
N THR A 268 21.22 -12.16 -5.30
CA THR A 268 21.70 -13.19 -6.25
C THR A 268 22.66 -12.64 -7.30
N GLU A 269 22.64 -11.33 -7.59
CA GLU A 269 23.55 -10.64 -8.51
C GLU A 269 24.84 -10.08 -7.86
N GLN A 270 25.20 -10.47 -6.64
CA GLN A 270 26.34 -9.89 -5.88
C GLN A 270 26.22 -8.38 -5.58
N LYS A 271 25.08 -7.75 -5.86
CA LYS A 271 24.82 -6.37 -5.45
C LYS A 271 24.31 -6.35 -4.02
N ARG A 272 24.90 -5.50 -3.19
CA ARG A 272 24.38 -5.22 -1.85
C ARG A 272 23.19 -4.27 -1.96
N GLN A 273 22.04 -4.70 -1.46
CA GLN A 273 20.86 -3.86 -1.32
C GLN A 273 20.71 -3.47 0.14
N ILE A 274 20.47 -2.19 0.40
CA ILE A 274 20.11 -1.73 1.74
C ILE A 274 18.74 -2.29 2.14
N ALA A 275 18.54 -2.56 3.41
CA ALA A 275 17.30 -3.07 3.96
C ALA A 275 16.32 -1.95 4.32
N LEU A 276 15.96 -1.12 3.33
CA LEU A 276 14.81 -0.21 3.41
C LEU A 276 13.75 -0.68 2.43
N PHE A 277 12.59 -1.05 2.95
CA PHE A 277 11.46 -1.58 2.19
C PHE A 277 10.20 -0.79 2.50
N ARG A 278 9.15 -1.01 1.70
CA ARG A 278 7.86 -0.37 1.90
C ARG A 278 7.25 -0.82 3.23
N GLY A 279 7.28 0.06 4.22
CA GLY A 279 6.73 -0.22 5.54
C GLY A 279 7.62 -1.07 6.44
N SER A 280 8.86 -1.36 6.06
CA SER A 280 9.81 -2.05 6.94
C SER A 280 11.26 -1.63 6.70
N ALA A 281 12.09 -1.73 7.73
CA ALA A 281 13.49 -1.39 7.66
C ALA A 281 14.31 -2.25 8.64
N VAL A 282 15.57 -2.52 8.30
CA VAL A 282 16.50 -3.23 9.17
C VAL A 282 17.77 -2.42 9.36
N PHE A 283 18.18 -2.24 10.62
CA PHE A 283 19.31 -1.44 11.03
C PHE A 283 20.36 -2.28 11.77
N GLU A 284 21.63 -1.96 11.61
CA GLU A 284 22.73 -2.54 12.38
C GLU A 284 22.89 -1.77 13.70
N LEU A 285 22.69 -2.46 14.82
CA LEU A 285 22.82 -1.89 16.17
C LEU A 285 24.27 -1.79 16.63
N GLN A 286 25.17 -2.56 16.00
CA GLN A 286 26.60 -2.55 16.29
C GLN A 286 27.39 -2.38 14.99
N LYS A 287 28.03 -1.22 14.84
CA LYS A 287 28.82 -0.86 13.64
C LYS A 287 30.00 -1.80 13.38
N THR A 288 30.66 -2.26 14.44
CA THR A 288 31.90 -3.05 14.35
C THR A 288 31.66 -4.53 14.05
N THR A 289 30.68 -5.14 14.71
CA THR A 289 30.48 -6.59 14.67
C THR A 289 29.35 -7.01 13.73
N LYS A 290 28.37 -6.12 13.46
CA LYS A 290 27.14 -6.39 12.67
C LYS A 290 26.38 -7.64 13.15
N LEU A 291 26.53 -8.01 14.42
CA LEU A 291 25.91 -9.18 15.03
C LEU A 291 24.51 -8.92 15.58
N ARG A 292 24.08 -7.65 15.61
CA ARG A 292 22.79 -7.24 16.16
C ARG A 292 22.06 -6.36 15.16
N LYS A 293 20.82 -6.72 14.86
CA LYS A 293 19.98 -5.99 13.93
C LYS A 293 18.67 -5.58 14.59
N LEU A 294 18.20 -4.37 14.29
CA LEU A 294 16.89 -3.87 14.66
C LEU A 294 15.97 -3.94 13.44
N LEU A 295 14.97 -4.81 13.51
CA LEU A 295 13.87 -4.89 12.55
C LEU A 295 12.76 -3.94 13.00
N VAL A 296 12.30 -3.08 12.09
CA VAL A 296 11.15 -2.18 12.31
C VAL A 296 10.14 -2.42 11.20
N MET A 297 8.88 -2.60 11.57
CA MET A 297 7.80 -2.93 10.65
C MET A 297 6.53 -2.13 10.94
N LYS A 298 5.79 -1.80 9.88
CA LYS A 298 4.50 -1.12 9.91
C LYS A 298 3.39 -2.11 9.55
N GLY A 299 2.42 -2.26 10.44
CA GLY A 299 1.10 -2.85 10.14
C GLY A 299 0.03 -1.77 9.91
N LEU A 300 -1.24 -2.16 9.91
CA LEU A 300 -2.37 -1.25 9.63
C LEU A 300 -2.40 -0.04 10.58
N ASN A 301 -2.40 -0.30 11.89
CA ASN A 301 -2.41 0.71 12.95
C ASN A 301 -1.36 0.38 14.04
N ILE A 302 -0.26 -0.25 13.65
CA ILE A 302 0.76 -0.69 14.58
C ILE A 302 2.15 -0.49 13.99
N ILE A 303 3.11 -0.09 14.82
CA ILE A 303 4.54 -0.18 14.51
C ILE A 303 5.13 -1.23 15.42
N GLN A 304 5.90 -2.16 14.87
CA GLN A 304 6.49 -3.26 15.61
C GLN A 304 8.00 -3.24 15.43
N ILE A 305 8.72 -3.49 16.52
CA ILE A 305 10.17 -3.62 16.50
C ILE A 305 10.61 -4.94 17.13
N GLN A 306 11.66 -5.53 16.56
CA GLN A 306 12.31 -6.72 17.08
C GLN A 306 13.81 -6.61 16.88
N VAL A 307 14.56 -6.94 17.92
CA VAL A 307 16.01 -7.11 17.86
C VAL A 307 16.34 -8.57 17.52
N LEU A 308 17.21 -8.72 16.53
CA LEU A 308 17.79 -9.97 16.06
C LEU A 308 19.24 -10.05 16.53
N GLN A 309 19.53 -11.02 17.38
CA GLN A 309 20.84 -11.27 17.96
C GLN A 309 21.48 -12.49 17.32
N PHE A 310 22.52 -12.30 16.55
CA PHE A 310 23.34 -13.38 16.05
C PHE A 310 24.44 -13.62 17.09
N TRP A 311 24.58 -14.85 17.60
CA TRP A 311 25.62 -15.30 18.56
C TRP A 311 25.44 -14.88 20.06
N LYS A 312 26.01 -15.70 20.97
CA LYS A 312 25.64 -15.86 22.41
C LYS A 312 26.09 -14.79 23.42
N GLN A 313 26.78 -13.71 23.05
CA GLN A 313 27.17 -12.70 24.05
C GLN A 313 26.04 -11.70 24.34
N ILE A 314 25.46 -11.83 25.54
CA ILE A 314 24.40 -10.97 26.06
C ILE A 314 25.05 -9.75 26.75
N GLU A 315 24.79 -8.55 26.25
CA GLU A 315 24.97 -7.33 27.03
C GLU A 315 23.63 -6.96 27.67
N ARG A 316 23.60 -6.81 28.98
CA ARG A 316 22.40 -6.36 29.71
C ARG A 316 22.15 -4.88 29.41
N GLY A 317 20.88 -4.49 29.22
CA GLY A 317 20.45 -3.10 29.09
C GLY A 317 20.25 -2.55 27.66
N LEU A 318 20.74 -3.24 26.62
CA LEU A 318 20.58 -2.77 25.22
C LEU A 318 19.12 -2.68 24.78
N TYR A 319 18.31 -3.69 25.12
CA TYR A 319 16.90 -3.73 24.75
C TYR A 319 16.16 -2.51 25.31
N ASN A 320 16.30 -2.23 26.62
CA ASN A 320 15.65 -1.07 27.25
C ASN A 320 16.09 0.26 26.61
N TYR A 321 17.38 0.40 26.28
CA TYR A 321 17.86 1.58 25.55
C TYR A 321 17.14 1.76 24.21
N ILE A 322 17.06 0.71 23.38
CA ILE A 322 16.40 0.76 22.08
C ILE A 322 14.89 1.03 22.23
N ALA A 323 14.23 0.36 23.18
CA ALA A 323 12.81 0.55 23.45
C ALA A 323 12.51 2.01 23.86
N ASN A 324 13.31 2.57 24.76
CA ASN A 324 13.19 3.97 25.20
C ASN A 324 13.45 4.93 24.04
N PHE A 325 14.53 4.73 23.29
CA PHE A 325 14.86 5.56 22.13
C PHE A 325 13.73 5.60 21.09
N VAL A 326 13.20 4.43 20.69
CA VAL A 326 12.11 4.36 19.71
C VAL A 326 10.83 5.01 20.27
N THR A 327 10.53 4.77 21.55
CA THR A 327 9.38 5.38 22.23
C THR A 327 9.48 6.91 22.25
N GLU A 328 10.64 7.44 22.65
CA GLU A 328 10.91 8.87 22.70
C GLU A 328 10.83 9.52 21.31
N GLU A 329 11.36 8.88 20.27
CA GLU A 329 11.26 9.39 18.91
C GLU A 329 9.82 9.39 18.39
N ILE A 330 9.02 8.36 18.68
CA ILE A 330 7.59 8.34 18.35
C ILE A 330 6.87 9.50 19.05
N ILE A 331 7.08 9.69 20.36
CA ILE A 331 6.49 10.78 21.15
C ILE A 331 6.91 12.14 20.58
N LYS A 332 8.21 12.34 20.32
CA LYS A 332 8.76 13.57 19.76
C LYS A 332 8.16 13.90 18.38
N ILE A 333 7.93 12.90 17.53
CA ILE A 333 7.26 13.08 16.24
C ILE A 333 5.81 13.55 16.47
N ILE A 334 5.05 12.87 17.32
CA ILE A 334 3.62 13.17 17.56
C ILE A 334 3.44 14.53 18.25
N ASP A 335 4.11 14.73 19.38
CA ASP A 335 3.84 15.84 20.30
C ASP A 335 4.65 17.09 19.95
N THR A 336 5.94 16.93 19.70
CA THR A 336 6.84 18.08 19.49
C THR A 336 6.78 18.56 18.05
N ARG A 337 6.88 17.64 17.09
CA ARG A 337 7.01 17.98 15.66
C ARG A 337 5.67 18.32 15.02
N PHE A 338 4.66 17.48 15.22
CA PHE A 338 3.35 17.64 14.59
C PHE A 338 2.24 18.13 15.55
N LYS A 339 2.49 18.17 16.86
CA LYS A 339 1.56 18.67 17.88
C LYS A 339 0.17 18.01 17.80
N MET A 340 0.14 16.70 17.61
CA MET A 340 -1.09 15.92 17.48
C MET A 340 -1.62 15.43 18.84
N SER A 341 -2.37 16.28 19.53
CA SER A 341 -2.93 15.94 20.86
C SER A 341 -3.86 14.71 20.89
N ASN A 342 -4.42 14.32 19.75
CA ASN A 342 -5.43 13.25 19.67
C ASN A 342 -4.84 11.91 19.21
N VAL A 343 -3.56 11.85 18.84
CA VAL A 343 -2.90 10.60 18.48
C VAL A 343 -2.25 10.03 19.73
N LYS A 344 -2.68 8.83 20.12
CA LYS A 344 -2.15 8.09 21.26
C LYS A 344 -1.81 6.67 20.81
N PHE A 345 -0.88 6.06 21.53
CA PHE A 345 -0.54 4.66 21.34
C PHE A 345 -0.43 3.92 22.66
N GLU A 346 -0.63 2.60 22.59
CA GLU A 346 -0.37 1.67 23.67
C GLU A 346 0.89 0.86 23.32
N LYS A 347 1.79 0.69 24.30
CA LYS A 347 2.91 -0.25 24.19
C LYS A 347 2.40 -1.65 24.50
N LYS A 348 2.73 -2.61 23.62
CA LYS A 348 2.36 -4.01 23.77
C LYS A 348 3.51 -4.94 23.42
N TRP A 349 3.44 -6.17 23.91
CA TRP A 349 4.43 -7.21 23.60
C TRP A 349 3.77 -8.39 22.91
N GLU A 350 4.51 -9.02 21.99
CA GLU A 350 4.12 -10.29 21.38
C GLU A 350 5.27 -11.31 21.42
N CYS A 351 4.92 -12.59 21.31
CA CYS A 351 5.87 -13.68 21.23
C CYS A 351 6.91 -13.46 20.13
N SER A 352 8.17 -13.82 20.37
CA SER A 352 9.25 -13.68 19.37
C SER A 352 9.04 -14.50 18.09
N LEU A 353 8.15 -15.49 18.13
CA LEU A 353 7.76 -16.32 16.98
C LEU A 353 6.51 -15.82 16.25
N THR A 354 5.86 -14.76 16.74
CA THR A 354 4.70 -14.18 16.05
C THR A 354 5.11 -13.71 14.66
N LYS A 355 4.31 -14.09 13.65
CA LYS A 355 4.55 -13.64 12.28
C LYS A 355 4.25 -12.14 12.17
N PRO A 356 5.11 -11.35 11.50
CA PRO A 356 4.97 -9.90 11.43
C PRO A 356 3.64 -9.40 10.85
N GLU A 357 2.96 -10.22 10.04
CA GLU A 357 1.71 -9.85 9.34
C GLU A 357 0.43 -10.22 10.13
N SER A 358 0.56 -10.97 11.24
CA SER A 358 -0.56 -11.65 11.91
C SER A 358 -1.30 -10.84 12.98
N VAL A 359 -1.13 -9.51 13.01
CA VAL A 359 -1.57 -8.61 14.12
C VAL A 359 -3.09 -8.44 14.21
N THR A 360 -3.85 -9.29 13.55
CA THR A 360 -5.27 -9.46 13.79
C THR A 360 -5.48 -10.77 14.55
N GLY A 361 -5.32 -10.74 15.88
CA GLY A 361 -5.70 -11.86 16.77
C GLY A 361 -4.57 -12.56 17.53
N SER A 362 -3.37 -11.98 17.64
CA SER A 362 -2.34 -12.41 18.59
C SER A 362 -2.72 -11.98 20.02
N ASN A 363 -2.35 -12.82 21.01
CA ASN A 363 -2.48 -12.50 22.43
C ASN A 363 -1.61 -11.25 22.74
N GLU A 364 -2.26 -10.10 22.81
CA GLU A 364 -1.66 -8.78 23.03
C GLU A 364 -1.61 -8.49 24.54
N PHE A 365 -0.47 -8.02 25.07
CA PHE A 365 -0.32 -7.66 26.50
C PHE A 365 -0.01 -6.18 26.66
N SER A 366 -0.58 -5.53 27.67
CA SER A 366 -0.21 -4.17 28.08
C SER A 366 0.86 -4.20 29.18
N GLU A 367 1.49 -3.05 29.42
CA GLU A 367 2.58 -2.85 30.40
C GLU A 367 2.13 -3.15 31.85
N GLU A 368 0.82 -3.22 32.06
CA GLU A 368 0.17 -3.45 33.36
C GLU A 368 -0.30 -4.91 33.54
N GLN A 369 -0.11 -5.78 32.53
CA GLN A 369 -0.71 -7.12 32.48
C GLN A 369 0.34 -8.23 32.38
N ILE A 370 0.64 -8.79 33.56
CA ILE A 370 1.00 -10.20 33.84
C ILE A 370 2.50 -10.57 33.79
N GLU A 371 3.01 -11.05 34.93
CA GLU A 371 4.35 -11.65 35.09
C GLU A 371 4.52 -12.99 34.35
N ILE A 372 3.44 -13.74 34.06
CA ILE A 372 3.46 -15.12 33.51
C ILE A 372 2.29 -15.41 32.55
N TYR A 373 2.53 -15.75 31.27
CA TYR A 373 1.48 -16.06 30.26
C TYR A 373 1.81 -17.28 29.39
N TYR A 374 0.83 -18.14 29.10
CA TYR A 374 0.98 -19.30 28.18
C TYR A 374 0.72 -18.94 26.71
N CYS A 375 1.74 -19.07 25.86
CA CYS A 375 1.64 -18.71 24.45
C CYS A 375 1.26 -19.88 23.55
N ASP A 376 0.12 -19.75 22.85
CA ASP A 376 -0.35 -20.74 21.87
C ASP A 376 0.55 -20.84 20.62
N ILE A 377 1.30 -19.78 20.29
CA ILE A 377 2.17 -19.73 19.11
C ILE A 377 3.41 -20.61 19.29
N CYS A 378 4.09 -20.49 20.43
CA CYS A 378 5.30 -21.26 20.73
C CYS A 378 5.07 -22.40 21.73
N ARG A 379 3.84 -22.55 22.23
CA ARG A 379 3.39 -23.56 23.22
C ARG A 379 4.19 -23.54 24.52
N THR A 380 4.67 -22.36 24.93
CA THR A 380 5.45 -22.18 26.17
C THR A 380 4.88 -21.04 27.01
N THR A 381 5.06 -21.16 28.32
CA THR A 381 4.81 -20.06 29.25
C THR A 381 5.97 -19.06 29.20
N HIS A 382 5.66 -17.80 28.93
CA HIS A 382 6.59 -16.68 29.03
C HIS A 382 6.45 -16.02 30.38
N THR A 383 7.56 -15.54 30.92
CA THR A 383 7.58 -14.67 32.08
C THR A 383 8.14 -13.31 31.68
N PHE A 384 7.38 -12.24 31.92
CA PHE A 384 7.82 -10.86 31.67
C PHE A 384 8.28 -10.27 33.00
N THR A 385 9.53 -9.77 33.04
CA THR A 385 10.14 -9.21 34.26
C THR A 385 10.25 -7.68 34.15
N ASP A 386 9.21 -7.01 33.65
CA ASP A 386 9.15 -5.55 33.37
C ASP A 386 10.19 -4.98 32.38
N GLU A 387 11.19 -5.77 31.98
CA GLU A 387 12.17 -5.41 30.97
C GLU A 387 11.76 -5.99 29.61
N TRP A 388 11.96 -5.25 28.51
CA TRP A 388 11.82 -5.83 27.16
C TRP A 388 12.82 -6.98 27.04
N SER A 389 12.30 -8.18 27.27
CA SER A 389 13.12 -9.31 27.66
C SER A 389 13.51 -10.14 26.46
N ASP A 390 14.73 -10.65 26.56
CA ASP A 390 15.15 -11.88 25.91
C ASP A 390 14.22 -13.01 26.41
N PRO A 391 13.43 -13.68 25.55
CA PRO A 391 12.57 -14.76 26.01
C PRO A 391 13.43 -15.90 26.54
N GLN A 392 13.61 -15.96 27.86
CA GLN A 392 14.12 -17.17 28.51
C GLN A 392 13.11 -18.30 28.21
N ARG A 393 13.49 -19.20 27.28
CA ARG A 393 12.78 -20.46 27.06
C ARG A 393 12.98 -21.35 28.30
N GLN A 394 12.23 -21.13 29.38
CA GLN A 394 12.16 -22.13 30.44
C GLN A 394 11.22 -23.25 29.98
N LYS A 395 11.78 -24.42 29.64
CA LYS A 395 11.02 -25.67 29.61
C LYS A 395 10.65 -26.01 31.05
N LEU A 396 9.52 -25.50 31.55
CA LEU A 396 8.89 -26.08 32.72
C LEU A 396 8.35 -27.45 32.31
N SER A 397 9.02 -28.50 32.78
CA SER A 397 8.47 -29.86 32.80
C SER A 397 7.09 -29.81 33.45
N LEU A 398 6.06 -30.28 32.72
CA LEU A 398 4.69 -30.41 33.21
C LEU A 398 4.69 -31.09 34.59
N PRO A 399 3.91 -30.62 35.58
CA PRO A 399 3.65 -31.40 36.77
C PRO A 399 2.94 -32.68 36.35
N GLN A 400 3.49 -33.84 36.73
CA GLN A 400 2.77 -35.09 36.62
C GLN A 400 1.51 -34.98 37.48
N MET A 401 0.35 -34.93 36.84
CA MET A 401 -0.90 -35.15 37.55
C MET A 401 -1.01 -36.63 37.92
N PRO A 402 -1.39 -36.97 39.16
CA PRO A 402 -1.54 -38.35 39.59
C PRO A 402 -2.72 -39.00 38.86
N PHE A 403 -2.49 -40.25 38.43
CA PHE A 403 -3.52 -41.14 37.90
C PHE A 403 -4.59 -41.38 38.98
N GLU A 404 -5.86 -41.11 38.64
CA GLU A 404 -7.00 -41.72 39.33
C GLU A 404 -7.60 -42.79 38.43
N ASP A 405 -7.62 -44.01 38.97
CA ASP A 405 -8.18 -45.24 38.39
C ASP A 405 -9.70 -45.16 38.21
N VAL A 406 -10.20 -45.53 37.03
CA VAL A 406 -11.58 -46.01 36.83
C VAL A 406 -11.57 -47.14 35.78
N PRO A 407 -12.29 -48.26 36.00
CA PRO A 407 -11.87 -49.59 35.55
C PRO A 407 -12.36 -50.01 34.16
N GLU A 408 -11.66 -51.03 33.66
CA GLU A 408 -11.94 -51.83 32.46
C GLU A 408 -13.34 -52.44 32.44
N THR A 409 -14.00 -52.35 31.28
CA THR A 409 -14.97 -53.36 30.84
C THR A 409 -14.75 -53.70 29.36
N ASP A 410 -14.56 -54.99 29.13
CA ASP A 410 -14.16 -55.68 27.90
C ASP A 410 -15.26 -55.77 26.81
N PRO A 411 -14.91 -56.20 25.58
CA PRO A 411 -15.65 -55.98 24.33
C PRO A 411 -16.53 -57.15 23.88
N LYS A 412 -17.44 -56.87 22.93
CA LYS A 412 -18.02 -57.73 21.86
C LYS A 412 -19.11 -56.88 21.18
N THR A 413 -19.28 -56.80 19.86
CA THR A 413 -19.48 -57.88 18.89
C THR A 413 -19.43 -57.32 17.47
N GLU A 414 -18.85 -58.09 16.53
CA GLU A 414 -18.96 -57.90 15.08
C GLU A 414 -20.40 -58.07 14.58
N THR A 415 -20.79 -57.38 13.50
CA THR A 415 -21.40 -58.05 12.34
C THR A 415 -21.31 -57.22 11.05
N THR A 416 -20.76 -57.86 10.03
CA THR A 416 -20.71 -57.47 8.62
C THR A 416 -22.10 -57.62 7.97
N ARG A 417 -22.50 -56.71 7.06
CA ARG A 417 -23.39 -57.09 5.95
C ARG A 417 -23.29 -56.16 4.73
N LYS A 418 -23.37 -56.83 3.58
CA LYS A 418 -23.24 -56.39 2.19
C LYS A 418 -24.48 -55.63 1.69
N SER A 419 -24.30 -54.81 0.65
CA SER A 419 -25.30 -54.58 -0.42
C SER A 419 -24.55 -54.07 -1.65
N GLN A 420 -24.28 -54.89 -2.67
CA GLN A 420 -25.15 -55.21 -3.82
C GLN A 420 -25.50 -54.01 -4.72
N THR A 421 -25.05 -54.17 -5.96
CA THR A 421 -25.26 -53.44 -7.20
C THR A 421 -26.71 -53.32 -7.64
N PHE A 422 -27.05 -52.24 -8.36
CA PHE A 422 -28.00 -52.32 -9.47
C PHE A 422 -27.53 -51.51 -10.68
N SER A 423 -27.53 -52.21 -11.81
CA SER A 423 -27.30 -51.75 -13.17
C SER A 423 -28.63 -51.27 -13.76
N THR A 424 -28.61 -50.20 -14.56
CA THR A 424 -29.45 -50.16 -15.77
C THR A 424 -28.78 -49.31 -16.84
N LYS A 425 -28.37 -49.97 -17.93
CA LYS A 425 -28.06 -49.35 -19.23
C LYS A 425 -29.36 -48.91 -19.89
N VAL A 426 -29.36 -47.72 -20.49
CA VAL A 426 -30.16 -47.44 -21.69
C VAL A 426 -29.25 -46.74 -22.70
N HIS A 427 -29.02 -47.42 -23.82
CA HIS A 427 -28.46 -46.86 -25.05
C HIS A 427 -29.56 -46.06 -25.76
N LEU A 428 -29.24 -44.86 -26.24
CA LEU A 428 -29.80 -44.32 -27.47
C LEU A 428 -28.69 -43.59 -28.24
N ASN A 429 -28.34 -44.16 -29.40
CA ASN A 429 -27.55 -43.53 -30.45
C ASN A 429 -28.41 -42.48 -31.17
N PHE A 430 -27.81 -41.35 -31.55
CA PHE A 430 -28.15 -40.64 -32.78
C PHE A 430 -26.86 -40.01 -33.36
N GLN A 431 -26.43 -40.51 -34.52
CA GLN A 431 -25.57 -39.78 -35.46
C GLN A 431 -26.46 -38.83 -36.29
N SER A 432 -25.96 -37.65 -36.67
CA SER A 432 -25.88 -37.16 -38.07
C SER A 432 -25.76 -35.62 -38.20
N GLY A 433 -24.85 -35.16 -39.07
CA GLY A 433 -24.89 -33.90 -39.84
C GLY A 433 -24.49 -32.61 -39.10
N MET A 434 -23.72 -31.67 -39.64
CA MET A 434 -23.34 -31.34 -41.02
C MET A 434 -21.97 -30.64 -41.08
N GLU A 435 -21.35 -30.79 -42.25
CA GLU A 435 -20.10 -30.20 -42.73
C GLU A 435 -20.21 -28.69 -43.08
N GLY A 436 -19.04 -28.03 -43.17
CA GLY A 436 -18.74 -27.11 -44.28
C GLY A 436 -18.75 -25.60 -44.00
N PHE A 437 -17.57 -24.94 -44.07
CA PHE A 437 -17.19 -23.99 -45.13
C PHE A 437 -15.78 -23.39 -44.89
N SER A 438 -14.78 -23.90 -45.62
CA SER A 438 -13.77 -23.10 -46.36
C SER A 438 -14.46 -22.51 -47.59
N SER A 439 -14.13 -21.40 -48.27
CA SER A 439 -12.93 -20.59 -48.51
C SER A 439 -13.46 -19.18 -48.95
N VAL A 440 -12.67 -18.11 -49.08
CA VAL A 440 -11.95 -17.75 -50.33
C VAL A 440 -11.01 -16.57 -50.06
N SER A 441 -9.85 -16.69 -50.68
CA SER A 441 -8.72 -15.78 -50.86
C SER A 441 -8.99 -14.60 -51.81
N GLU A 442 -8.28 -13.48 -51.64
CA GLU A 442 -7.39 -12.91 -52.68
C GLU A 442 -6.60 -11.69 -52.14
N GLY A 443 -5.28 -11.71 -52.31
CA GLY A 443 -4.45 -10.50 -52.43
C GLY A 443 -4.33 -10.11 -53.93
N PRO A 444 -3.68 -8.99 -54.31
CA PRO A 444 -2.28 -8.79 -53.93
C PRO A 444 -1.87 -7.34 -53.64
N ASN A 445 -0.93 -7.19 -52.71
CA ASN A 445 0.08 -6.12 -52.60
C ASN A 445 -0.44 -4.68 -52.76
N ARG A 446 -0.41 -3.90 -51.69
CA ARG A 446 0.86 -3.36 -51.20
C ARG A 446 0.76 -3.03 -49.73
N THR A 447 1.42 -3.85 -48.93
CA THR A 447 2.25 -3.41 -47.81
C THR A 447 1.72 -2.19 -47.05
N GLY A 448 0.87 -2.51 -46.08
CA GLY A 448 0.86 -1.87 -44.77
C GLY A 448 -0.54 -1.43 -44.38
N SER A 449 -1.29 -2.19 -43.57
CA SER A 449 -2.71 -1.90 -43.24
C SER A 449 -3.71 -2.07 -44.41
N SER A 450 -4.96 -2.53 -44.13
CA SER A 450 -6.20 -2.31 -44.93
C SER A 450 -7.47 -3.07 -44.47
N THR A 451 -7.45 -3.96 -43.46
CA THR A 451 -8.68 -4.43 -42.82
C THR A 451 -9.34 -3.24 -42.13
N GLY A 452 -10.64 -3.02 -42.33
CA GLY A 452 -11.35 -1.91 -41.66
C GLY A 452 -11.20 -1.97 -40.13
N PHE A 453 -10.98 -3.19 -39.63
CA PHE A 453 -10.58 -3.47 -38.26
C PHE A 453 -9.12 -3.92 -38.14
N THR A 454 -8.38 -3.38 -37.18
CA THR A 454 -7.02 -3.79 -36.89
C THR A 454 -6.99 -5.19 -36.26
N LYS A 455 -5.84 -5.85 -36.33
CA LYS A 455 -5.62 -7.13 -35.63
C LYS A 455 -5.99 -7.05 -34.13
N GLU A 456 -5.76 -5.89 -33.51
CA GLU A 456 -6.11 -5.64 -32.11
C GLU A 456 -7.62 -5.59 -31.87
N GLU A 457 -8.42 -5.15 -32.85
CA GLU A 457 -9.89 -5.15 -32.76
C GLU A 457 -10.45 -6.58 -32.89
N PHE A 458 -9.82 -7.42 -33.72
CA PHE A 458 -10.14 -8.85 -33.77
C PHE A 458 -9.78 -9.57 -32.47
N ASN A 459 -8.64 -9.27 -31.87
CA ASN A 459 -8.26 -9.80 -30.56
C ASN A 459 -9.25 -9.36 -29.46
N PHE A 460 -9.69 -8.11 -29.50
CA PHE A 460 -10.70 -7.58 -28.58
C PHE A 460 -12.02 -8.36 -28.70
N ALA A 461 -12.53 -8.56 -29.93
CA ALA A 461 -13.74 -9.33 -30.18
C ALA A 461 -13.63 -10.80 -29.72
N LYS A 462 -12.47 -11.45 -29.94
CA LYS A 462 -12.21 -12.80 -29.43
C LYS A 462 -12.30 -12.87 -27.91
N MET A 463 -11.66 -11.93 -27.21
CA MET A 463 -11.73 -11.88 -25.74
C MET A 463 -13.15 -11.59 -25.25
N GLY A 464 -13.90 -10.77 -25.99
CA GLY A 464 -15.33 -10.51 -25.76
C GLY A 464 -16.21 -11.76 -25.75
N MET A 465 -16.04 -12.63 -26.75
CA MET A 465 -16.77 -13.89 -26.82
C MET A 465 -16.42 -14.84 -25.67
N ILE A 466 -15.15 -14.86 -25.25
CA ILE A 466 -14.67 -15.68 -24.12
C ILE A 466 -15.35 -15.24 -22.81
N VAL A 467 -15.42 -13.93 -22.56
CA VAL A 467 -16.10 -13.37 -21.38
C VAL A 467 -17.60 -13.69 -21.39
N LEU A 468 -18.29 -13.36 -22.48
CA LEU A 468 -19.76 -13.45 -22.55
C LEU A 468 -20.30 -14.89 -22.53
N ASN A 469 -19.57 -15.86 -23.10
CA ASN A 469 -20.09 -17.21 -23.30
C ASN A 469 -19.42 -18.27 -22.43
N VAL A 470 -18.11 -18.16 -22.14
CA VAL A 470 -17.39 -19.23 -21.43
C VAL A 470 -17.29 -18.90 -19.94
N LEU A 471 -16.83 -17.70 -19.59
CA LEU A 471 -16.68 -17.30 -18.20
C LEU A 471 -18.02 -17.12 -17.48
N ALA A 472 -19.03 -16.57 -18.15
CA ALA A 472 -20.39 -16.42 -17.59
C ALA A 472 -21.01 -17.78 -17.23
N ASN A 473 -20.81 -18.80 -18.06
CA ASN A 473 -21.32 -20.15 -17.81
C ASN A 473 -20.62 -20.83 -16.63
N ALA A 474 -19.29 -20.69 -16.53
CA ALA A 474 -18.52 -21.22 -15.40
C ALA A 474 -18.98 -20.62 -14.05
N LEU A 475 -19.33 -19.32 -14.01
CA LEU A 475 -19.90 -18.70 -12.82
C LEU A 475 -21.32 -19.19 -12.51
N TYR A 476 -22.19 -19.33 -13.50
CA TYR A 476 -23.57 -19.78 -13.30
C TYR A 476 -23.64 -21.18 -12.67
N ASP A 477 -22.82 -22.10 -13.16
CA ASP A 477 -22.83 -23.48 -12.68
C ASP A 477 -22.26 -23.61 -11.26
N LEU A 478 -21.21 -22.84 -10.93
CA LEU A 478 -20.73 -22.75 -9.56
C LEU A 478 -21.82 -22.20 -8.62
N LEU A 479 -22.55 -21.15 -9.04
CA LEU A 479 -23.62 -20.55 -8.23
C LEU A 479 -24.76 -21.53 -7.96
N LYS A 480 -25.12 -22.33 -8.98
CA LYS A 480 -26.19 -23.34 -8.89
C LYS A 480 -25.85 -24.47 -7.91
N GLN A 481 -24.57 -24.82 -7.79
CA GLN A 481 -24.11 -25.82 -6.82
C GLN A 481 -24.15 -25.28 -5.39
N ASP A 482 -23.85 -23.99 -5.18
CA ASP A 482 -23.89 -23.36 -3.86
C ASP A 482 -25.28 -22.91 -3.42
N LYS A 483 -26.16 -22.63 -4.39
CA LYS A 483 -27.55 -22.18 -4.21
C LYS A 483 -28.43 -22.86 -5.27
N PRO A 484 -29.16 -23.94 -4.93
CA PRO A 484 -29.87 -24.75 -5.94
C PRO A 484 -31.08 -24.09 -6.60
N ASN A 485 -31.66 -23.03 -5.98
CA ASN A 485 -32.81 -22.30 -6.52
C ASN A 485 -32.38 -20.91 -7.04
N ILE A 486 -32.00 -20.84 -8.33
CA ILE A 486 -31.62 -19.61 -9.04
C ILE A 486 -32.43 -19.45 -10.34
N CYS A 487 -32.48 -18.23 -10.89
CA CYS A 487 -33.18 -17.90 -12.13
C CYS A 487 -32.63 -18.63 -13.36
N ALA A 488 -33.42 -18.66 -14.43
CA ALA A 488 -33.05 -19.35 -15.67
C ALA A 488 -31.82 -18.71 -16.32
N ARG A 489 -30.98 -19.54 -16.97
CA ARG A 489 -29.70 -19.10 -17.52
C ARG A 489 -29.83 -18.00 -18.58
N SER A 490 -30.90 -18.04 -19.39
CA SER A 490 -31.17 -17.03 -20.44
C SER A 490 -31.30 -15.61 -19.89
N ASP A 491 -31.62 -15.49 -18.60
CA ASP A 491 -32.01 -14.23 -17.97
C ASP A 491 -30.86 -13.67 -17.10
N CYS A 492 -29.68 -14.27 -17.16
CA CYS A 492 -28.52 -13.92 -16.33
C CYS A 492 -27.36 -13.38 -17.18
N ASP A 493 -26.92 -12.15 -16.92
CA ASP A 493 -25.67 -11.61 -17.44
C ASP A 493 -24.49 -11.81 -16.47
N ILE A 494 -23.26 -11.60 -16.96
CA ILE A 494 -22.05 -11.85 -16.18
C ILE A 494 -21.88 -10.89 -14.98
N THR A 495 -22.44 -9.68 -15.06
CA THR A 495 -22.38 -8.67 -13.99
C THR A 495 -23.27 -9.08 -12.82
N TYR A 496 -24.50 -9.52 -13.13
CA TYR A 496 -25.44 -10.08 -12.17
C TYR A 496 -24.88 -11.31 -11.47
N LEU A 497 -24.31 -12.25 -12.25
CA LEU A 497 -23.75 -13.49 -11.70
C LEU A 497 -22.56 -13.24 -10.77
N TYR A 498 -21.68 -12.29 -11.08
CA TYR A 498 -20.60 -11.90 -10.16
C TYR A 498 -21.17 -11.27 -8.87
N SER A 499 -22.18 -10.40 -8.97
CA SER A 499 -22.80 -9.74 -7.80
C SER A 499 -23.46 -10.74 -6.84
N GLU A 500 -24.13 -11.78 -7.35
CA GLU A 500 -24.77 -12.80 -6.52
C GLU A 500 -23.75 -13.70 -5.80
N HIS A 501 -22.66 -14.10 -6.47
CA HIS A 501 -21.53 -14.78 -5.82
C HIS A 501 -20.93 -13.95 -4.67
N ARG A 502 -20.83 -12.63 -4.88
CA ARG A 502 -20.37 -11.68 -3.85
C ARG A 502 -21.27 -11.62 -2.63
N LYS A 503 -22.59 -11.59 -2.82
CA LYS A 503 -23.56 -11.54 -1.73
C LYS A 503 -23.58 -12.82 -0.90
N LEU A 504 -23.40 -13.98 -1.53
CA LEU A 504 -23.37 -15.27 -0.84
C LEU A 504 -22.10 -15.48 -0.02
N ASN A 505 -20.98 -14.93 -0.47
CA ASN A 505 -19.72 -14.87 0.29
C ASN A 505 -19.21 -16.24 0.79
N LYS A 506 -19.48 -17.29 0.01
CA LYS A 506 -19.07 -18.68 0.30
C LYS A 506 -17.68 -18.98 -0.25
N HIS A 507 -17.40 -18.54 -1.47
CA HIS A 507 -16.10 -18.62 -2.15
C HIS A 507 -15.42 -17.28 -2.11
N VAL A 508 -15.14 -16.81 -0.92
CA VAL A 508 -14.51 -15.51 -0.78
C VAL A 508 -13.09 -15.61 -1.36
N PRO A 509 -12.65 -14.64 -2.17
CA PRO A 509 -11.29 -14.63 -2.71
C PRO A 509 -10.30 -14.83 -1.56
N SER A 510 -9.19 -15.52 -1.81
CA SER A 510 -8.25 -15.92 -0.74
C SER A 510 -7.69 -14.75 0.06
N ASN A 511 -7.91 -13.53 -0.42
CA ASN A 511 -7.68 -12.27 0.29
C ASN A 511 -8.70 -11.95 1.42
N SER A 512 -9.50 -12.90 1.93
CA SER A 512 -10.54 -12.60 2.95
C SER A 512 -10.44 -13.30 4.31
N ASN A 513 -9.43 -14.11 4.57
CA ASN A 513 -9.16 -14.70 5.89
C ASN A 513 -7.77 -14.23 6.34
N HIS A 514 -7.60 -13.33 7.31
CA HIS A 514 -7.76 -13.52 8.77
C HIS A 514 -7.31 -12.22 9.47
N ARG A 515 -7.74 -11.75 10.65
CA ARG A 515 -8.72 -12.16 11.71
C ARG A 515 -9.13 -10.91 12.58
N ARG A 516 -9.79 -9.90 12.02
CA ARG A 516 -10.50 -8.84 12.81
C ARG A 516 -11.57 -8.08 11.99
N CYS A 517 -12.13 -8.72 10.95
CA CYS A 517 -13.14 -8.18 10.03
C CYS A 517 -14.31 -9.18 9.87
N PRO A 518 -15.56 -8.76 9.56
CA PRO A 518 -16.43 -9.58 8.71
C PRO A 518 -15.80 -9.64 7.30
N PRO A 519 -16.03 -10.71 6.52
CA PRO A 519 -15.28 -11.03 5.29
C PRO A 519 -15.04 -9.84 4.35
N GLY A 520 -13.77 -9.59 4.02
CA GLY A 520 -13.32 -8.45 3.21
C GLY A 520 -13.85 -8.46 1.77
N PRO A 521 -13.87 -7.27 1.11
CA PRO A 521 -14.70 -6.99 -0.04
C PRO A 521 -14.07 -7.48 -1.34
N TRP A 522 -14.84 -8.27 -2.06
CA TRP A 522 -14.85 -8.35 -3.52
C TRP A 522 -14.52 -7.00 -4.20
N GLY A 523 -13.66 -7.01 -5.23
CA GLY A 523 -13.23 -5.79 -5.94
C GLY A 523 -11.70 -5.56 -6.09
N GLY A 524 -10.90 -6.61 -6.33
CA GLY A 524 -9.43 -6.51 -6.47
C GLY A 524 -8.92 -6.29 -7.90
N SER A 525 -7.62 -6.06 -8.10
CA SER A 525 -6.95 -5.99 -9.42
C SER A 525 -6.41 -7.35 -9.84
N TRP A 526 -5.97 -7.51 -11.10
CA TRP A 526 -5.35 -8.75 -11.58
C TRP A 526 -4.23 -9.21 -10.66
N GLN A 527 -4.28 -10.46 -10.22
CA GLN A 527 -3.27 -11.02 -9.32
C GLN A 527 -2.65 -12.28 -9.94
N ASP A 528 -1.34 -12.23 -10.13
CA ASP A 528 -0.49 -13.29 -10.69
C ASP A 528 -0.07 -14.29 -9.61
N LYS A 529 -1.03 -14.68 -8.76
CA LYS A 529 -0.80 -15.76 -7.81
C LYS A 529 -0.32 -16.99 -8.58
N GLN A 530 0.64 -17.70 -8.02
CA GLN A 530 1.11 -18.97 -8.56
C GLN A 530 -0.05 -19.96 -8.63
N VAL A 531 -0.08 -20.80 -9.67
CA VAL A 531 -1.22 -21.66 -10.04
C VAL A 531 -1.74 -22.54 -8.88
N THR A 532 -0.89 -22.85 -7.91
CA THR A 532 -1.16 -23.74 -6.78
C THR A 532 -1.84 -23.08 -5.57
N ASP A 533 -1.87 -21.75 -5.48
CA ASP A 533 -2.38 -21.00 -4.32
C ASP A 533 -3.67 -20.22 -4.62
N ILE A 534 -4.43 -20.70 -5.60
CA ILE A 534 -5.59 -20.01 -6.14
C ILE A 534 -6.87 -20.62 -5.57
N ALA A 535 -7.57 -19.87 -4.70
CA ALA A 535 -8.93 -20.24 -4.32
C ALA A 535 -9.95 -19.83 -5.39
N ILE A 536 -11.11 -20.47 -5.33
CA ILE A 536 -12.21 -20.27 -6.28
C ILE A 536 -12.64 -18.80 -6.34
N GLY A 537 -12.67 -18.11 -5.20
CA GLY A 537 -12.96 -16.68 -5.17
C GLY A 537 -11.94 -15.80 -5.93
N ASP A 538 -10.65 -16.16 -5.93
CA ASP A 538 -9.64 -15.43 -6.71
C ASP A 538 -9.89 -15.60 -8.22
N ASP A 539 -10.36 -16.77 -8.64
CA ASP A 539 -10.73 -17.02 -10.03
C ASP A 539 -12.03 -16.30 -10.42
N ILE A 540 -13.01 -16.19 -9.52
CA ILE A 540 -14.21 -15.34 -9.74
C ILE A 540 -13.80 -13.86 -9.91
N GLU A 541 -12.84 -13.35 -9.14
CA GLU A 541 -12.30 -12.00 -9.32
C GLU A 541 -11.57 -11.82 -10.66
N ARG A 542 -10.77 -12.81 -11.08
CA ARG A 542 -10.12 -12.77 -12.40
C ARG A 542 -11.13 -12.70 -13.52
N ILE A 543 -12.25 -13.42 -13.43
CA ILE A 543 -13.34 -13.34 -14.42
C ILE A 543 -13.88 -11.91 -14.50
N ARG A 544 -14.13 -11.25 -13.36
CA ARG A 544 -14.57 -9.85 -13.35
C ARG A 544 -13.53 -8.93 -13.97
N LEU A 545 -12.26 -9.12 -13.66
CA LEU A 545 -11.18 -8.29 -14.16
C LEU A 545 -10.98 -8.45 -15.68
N THR A 546 -11.20 -9.65 -16.24
CA THR A 546 -11.25 -9.87 -17.69
C THR A 546 -12.33 -9.04 -18.34
N ARG A 547 -13.54 -9.08 -17.76
CA ARG A 547 -14.69 -8.33 -18.23
C ARG A 547 -14.45 -6.82 -18.14
N ASN A 548 -13.93 -6.31 -17.01
CA ASN A 548 -13.69 -4.88 -16.81
C ASN A 548 -12.63 -4.31 -17.77
N GLU A 549 -11.63 -5.10 -18.17
CA GLU A 549 -10.65 -4.71 -19.20
C GLU A 549 -11.34 -4.37 -20.53
N LEU A 550 -12.36 -5.14 -20.90
CA LEU A 550 -13.13 -4.89 -22.12
C LEU A 550 -14.11 -3.72 -21.92
N GLN A 551 -14.76 -3.64 -20.76
CA GLN A 551 -15.76 -2.61 -20.45
C GLN A 551 -15.16 -1.18 -20.47
N HIS A 552 -13.93 -0.99 -20.01
CA HIS A 552 -13.30 0.33 -19.95
C HIS A 552 -12.49 0.70 -21.21
N SER A 553 -12.43 -0.18 -22.22
CA SER A 553 -11.76 0.10 -23.49
C SER A 553 -12.62 1.02 -24.37
N ARG A 554 -12.20 2.28 -24.56
CA ARG A 554 -12.92 3.26 -25.40
C ARG A 554 -12.68 3.07 -26.90
N THR A 555 -11.68 2.28 -27.26
CA THR A 555 -11.23 2.08 -28.65
C THR A 555 -11.58 0.70 -29.19
N PHE A 556 -12.11 -0.21 -28.36
CA PHE A 556 -12.43 -1.61 -28.71
C PHE A 556 -11.24 -2.36 -29.34
N ARG A 557 -10.02 -2.06 -28.85
CA ARG A 557 -8.78 -2.70 -29.31
C ARG A 557 -8.11 -3.42 -28.15
N LEU A 558 -7.47 -4.54 -28.45
CA LEU A 558 -6.66 -5.31 -27.52
C LEU A 558 -5.40 -5.80 -28.22
N ASP A 559 -4.25 -5.29 -27.82
CA ASP A 559 -2.99 -5.66 -28.46
C ASP A 559 -2.69 -7.17 -28.32
N ASP A 560 -1.89 -7.69 -29.25
CA ASP A 560 -1.55 -9.12 -29.31
C ASP A 560 -0.92 -9.64 -28.01
N LYS A 561 -0.12 -8.83 -27.32
CA LYS A 561 0.55 -9.27 -26.10
C LYS A 561 -0.47 -9.41 -24.98
N ARG A 562 -1.30 -8.39 -24.78
CA ARG A 562 -2.32 -8.38 -23.74
C ARG A 562 -3.41 -9.42 -23.98
N PHE A 563 -3.82 -9.62 -25.23
CA PHE A 563 -4.74 -10.68 -25.61
C PHE A 563 -4.22 -12.06 -25.24
N ASN A 564 -2.96 -12.37 -25.56
CA ASN A 564 -2.33 -13.64 -25.21
C ASN A 564 -2.18 -13.81 -23.69
N ASP A 565 -1.79 -12.74 -22.97
CA ASP A 565 -1.69 -12.76 -21.50
C ASP A 565 -3.04 -13.08 -20.84
N LEU A 566 -4.14 -12.48 -21.32
CA LEU A 566 -5.49 -12.77 -20.82
C LEU A 566 -5.95 -14.19 -21.17
N CYS A 567 -5.64 -14.68 -22.38
CA CYS A 567 -5.96 -16.04 -22.78
C CYS A 567 -5.26 -17.06 -21.88
N ASN A 568 -4.00 -16.83 -21.52
CA ASN A 568 -3.24 -17.70 -20.62
C ASN A 568 -3.86 -17.72 -19.21
N ILE A 569 -4.27 -16.55 -18.68
CA ILE A 569 -4.95 -16.46 -17.38
C ILE A 569 -6.29 -17.20 -17.38
N VAL A 570 -7.11 -17.00 -18.42
CA VAL A 570 -8.41 -17.67 -18.56
C VAL A 570 -8.25 -19.18 -18.76
N THR A 571 -7.21 -19.60 -19.49
CA THR A 571 -6.87 -21.01 -19.67
C THR A 571 -6.60 -21.68 -18.32
N ASP A 572 -5.81 -21.05 -17.46
CA ASP A 572 -5.43 -21.64 -16.19
C ASP A 572 -6.57 -21.66 -15.16
N LEU A 573 -7.44 -20.63 -15.14
CA LEU A 573 -8.60 -20.64 -14.25
C LEU A 573 -9.66 -21.66 -14.67
N LEU A 574 -9.91 -21.83 -15.97
CA LEU A 574 -10.92 -22.77 -16.45
C LEU A 574 -10.51 -24.23 -16.19
N LYS A 575 -9.20 -24.56 -16.30
CA LYS A 575 -8.68 -25.87 -15.91
C LYS A 575 -8.98 -26.20 -14.44
N ARG A 576 -8.95 -25.22 -13.54
CA ARG A 576 -9.32 -25.41 -12.12
C ARG A 576 -10.84 -25.54 -11.94
N PHE A 577 -11.64 -24.75 -12.66
CA PHE A 577 -13.11 -24.85 -12.62
C PHE A 577 -13.63 -26.19 -13.15
N ASP A 578 -12.98 -26.74 -14.19
CA ASP A 578 -13.28 -28.06 -14.73
C ASP A 578 -13.00 -29.16 -13.70
N GLN A 579 -11.87 -29.08 -13.00
CA GLN A 579 -11.51 -30.04 -11.94
C GLN A 579 -12.43 -29.94 -10.71
N TYR A 580 -12.85 -28.72 -10.35
CA TYR A 580 -13.70 -28.47 -9.19
C TYR A 580 -15.18 -28.80 -9.43
N SER A 581 -15.74 -28.31 -10.54
CA SER A 581 -17.19 -28.36 -10.81
C SER A 581 -17.63 -29.61 -11.57
N LYS A 582 -16.68 -30.34 -12.18
CA LYS A 582 -16.88 -31.56 -12.99
C LYS A 582 -18.07 -31.43 -13.97
N PRO A 583 -18.08 -30.42 -14.85
CA PRO A 583 -19.18 -30.19 -15.77
C PRO A 583 -19.30 -31.32 -16.80
N ALA A 584 -20.48 -31.47 -17.39
CA ALA A 584 -20.71 -32.47 -18.44
C ALA A 584 -19.88 -32.22 -19.71
N ARG A 585 -19.52 -30.95 -19.97
CA ARG A 585 -18.58 -30.52 -21.01
C ARG A 585 -17.55 -29.58 -20.38
N LEU A 586 -16.28 -29.77 -20.69
CA LEU A 586 -15.18 -28.99 -20.12
C LEU A 586 -15.13 -27.59 -20.72
N TYR A 587 -14.91 -26.59 -19.87
CA TYR A 587 -14.81 -25.19 -20.28
C TYR A 587 -13.54 -24.92 -21.09
N ILE A 588 -12.47 -25.68 -20.85
CA ILE A 588 -11.20 -25.54 -21.57
C ILE A 588 -11.31 -25.90 -23.07
N ASP A 589 -12.21 -26.83 -23.41
CA ASP A 589 -12.46 -27.24 -24.80
C ASP A 589 -13.18 -26.11 -25.56
N HIS A 590 -14.16 -25.48 -24.91
CA HIS A 590 -14.84 -24.29 -25.45
C HIS A 590 -13.89 -23.11 -25.65
N LEU A 591 -12.95 -22.87 -24.73
CA LEU A 591 -11.94 -21.82 -24.92
C LEU A 591 -11.08 -22.09 -26.16
N SER A 592 -10.63 -23.34 -26.34
CA SER A 592 -9.77 -23.74 -27.45
C SER A 592 -10.47 -23.58 -28.82
N GLU A 593 -11.76 -23.92 -28.91
CA GLU A 593 -12.59 -23.69 -30.10
C GLU A 593 -12.65 -22.21 -30.49
N ILE A 594 -12.84 -21.30 -29.51
CA ILE A 594 -12.90 -19.86 -29.76
C ILE A 594 -11.53 -19.32 -30.22
N LEU A 595 -10.43 -19.76 -29.60
CA LEU A 595 -9.09 -19.30 -29.99
C LEU A 595 -8.71 -19.73 -31.40
N ALA A 596 -9.06 -20.96 -31.80
CA ALA A 596 -8.82 -21.51 -33.13
C ALA A 596 -9.74 -20.94 -34.23
N LYS A 597 -10.92 -20.40 -33.86
CA LYS A 597 -11.89 -19.86 -34.82
C LYS A 597 -11.34 -18.63 -35.57
N THR A 598 -11.53 -18.61 -36.89
CA THR A 598 -11.41 -17.39 -37.70
C THR A 598 -12.71 -16.60 -37.57
N ILE A 599 -12.63 -15.34 -37.15
CA ILE A 599 -13.80 -14.49 -36.89
C ILE A 599 -14.04 -13.58 -38.10
N SER A 600 -15.30 -13.45 -38.51
CA SER A 600 -15.71 -12.53 -39.57
C SER A 600 -15.90 -11.09 -39.06
N GLU A 601 -15.81 -10.11 -39.96
CA GLU A 601 -15.99 -8.69 -39.59
C GLU A 601 -17.39 -8.37 -39.02
N GLU A 602 -18.42 -9.10 -39.44
CA GLU A 602 -19.79 -8.91 -38.92
C GLU A 602 -19.93 -9.43 -37.48
N GLU A 603 -19.27 -10.55 -37.17
CA GLU A 603 -19.20 -11.06 -35.80
C GLU A 603 -18.43 -10.12 -34.87
N VAL A 604 -17.37 -9.46 -35.35
CA VAL A 604 -16.67 -8.41 -34.59
C VAL A 604 -17.62 -7.28 -34.22
N LYS A 605 -18.41 -6.78 -35.17
CA LYS A 605 -19.39 -5.69 -34.94
C LYS A 605 -20.48 -6.12 -33.95
N ILE A 606 -21.03 -7.33 -34.08
CA ILE A 606 -22.04 -7.86 -33.17
C ILE A 606 -21.48 -7.97 -31.74
N VAL A 607 -20.25 -8.47 -31.58
CA VAL A 607 -19.61 -8.58 -30.26
C VAL A 607 -19.33 -7.19 -29.68
N HIS A 608 -18.84 -6.23 -30.48
CA HIS A 608 -18.61 -4.86 -30.04
C HIS A 608 -19.91 -4.21 -29.55
N GLN A 609 -21.00 -4.35 -30.31
CA GLN A 609 -22.31 -3.79 -29.95
C GLN A 609 -22.86 -4.41 -28.66
N ARG A 610 -22.67 -5.72 -28.44
CA ARG A 610 -23.10 -6.39 -27.20
C ARG A 610 -22.30 -5.93 -25.98
N ILE A 611 -20.98 -5.81 -26.10
CA ILE A 611 -20.14 -5.26 -25.01
C ILE A 611 -20.49 -3.80 -24.74
N GLU A 612 -20.74 -3.00 -25.77
CA GLU A 612 -21.15 -1.61 -25.62
C GLU A 612 -22.50 -1.46 -24.90
N ASN A 613 -23.47 -2.35 -25.17
CA ASN A 613 -24.73 -2.41 -24.45
C ASN A 613 -24.56 -2.84 -22.98
N GLU A 614 -23.62 -3.73 -22.67
CA GLU A 614 -23.23 -4.05 -21.28
C GLU A 614 -22.52 -2.88 -20.57
N ILE A 615 -21.70 -2.09 -21.27
CA ILE A 615 -21.05 -0.88 -20.74
C ILE A 615 -22.10 0.18 -20.38
N LYS A 616 -23.07 0.42 -21.27
CA LYS A 616 -24.14 1.41 -21.07
C LYS A 616 -25.08 1.03 -19.92
N SER A 617 -25.38 -0.26 -19.76
CA SER A 617 -26.18 -0.75 -18.64
C SER A 617 -25.41 -0.72 -17.30
N ALA A 618 -24.09 -0.96 -17.29
CA ALA A 618 -23.27 -0.85 -16.08
C ALA A 618 -23.03 0.60 -15.61
N LEU A 619 -22.87 1.57 -16.52
CA LEU A 619 -22.76 3.00 -16.18
C LEU A 619 -24.07 3.56 -15.61
N ALA A 620 -25.23 3.04 -16.03
CA ALA A 620 -26.53 3.39 -15.45
C ALA A 620 -26.67 2.92 -13.99
N ILE A 621 -25.88 1.91 -13.57
CA ILE A 621 -25.90 1.33 -12.22
C ILE A 621 -24.76 1.91 -11.33
N GLU A 622 -23.57 2.23 -11.88
CA GLU A 622 -22.48 2.86 -11.12
C GLU A 622 -22.80 4.30 -10.69
N VAL A 623 -23.62 5.06 -11.46
CA VAL A 623 -24.12 6.39 -11.04
C VAL A 623 -25.00 6.30 -9.78
N GLU A 624 -25.69 5.18 -9.59
CA GLU A 624 -26.48 4.89 -8.38
C GLU A 624 -25.59 4.50 -7.18
N ILE A 625 -24.38 3.97 -7.40
CA ILE A 625 -23.41 3.54 -6.36
C ILE A 625 -22.39 4.65 -6.01
N GLU A 626 -21.98 5.48 -6.97
CA GLU A 626 -21.12 6.66 -6.75
C GLU A 626 -21.83 7.76 -5.93
N HIS A 627 -23.17 7.74 -5.86
CA HIS A 627 -23.92 8.57 -4.91
C HIS A 627 -23.82 8.09 -3.45
N GLN A 628 -23.34 6.86 -3.19
CA GLN A 628 -23.40 6.29 -1.85
C GLN A 628 -22.06 6.16 -1.09
N VAL A 629 -20.90 6.31 -1.74
CA VAL A 629 -19.60 6.10 -1.05
C VAL A 629 -18.58 7.23 -1.25
N HIS A 630 -18.90 8.27 -2.04
CA HIS A 630 -18.13 9.52 -2.01
C HIS A 630 -18.44 10.35 -0.76
N VAL A 631 -17.59 10.15 0.26
CA VAL A 631 -17.23 11.11 1.31
C VAL A 631 -15.75 11.43 1.19
#